data_AF-A0A423UE42-F1
#
_entry.id   AF-A0A423UE42-F1
#
_cell.length_a   1.000
_cell.length_b   1.000
_cell.length_c   1.000
_cell.angle_alpha   90.00
_cell.angle_beta   90.00
_cell.angle_gamma   90.00
#
_symmetry.space_group_name_H-M   'P 1'
#
loop_
_entity.id
_entity.type
_entity.pdbx_description
1 polymer ?
#
loop_
_entity_poly.entity_id
_entity_poly.type
_entity_poly.pdbx_seq_one_letter_code
_entity_poly.pdbx_strand_id
1 'polypeptide(L)'
;MLSKTDCWDLMTAIKHLDHRVADQNDAILFGQIINQACGPTLSQCLAALAEWHTRHHDFGMIAPEDIVEIIKAHRPSTRLSEAEIGRMLEPLDLTAYELWAARRELIRGMNSGLARDMALARALDAAHGRQLPSKPAKPKRTHTPHFAGRLGKGDINQILGKEQE
;
A
#
# COMPACT_ATOMS: atom_id res chain seq x y z
N MET A 1 7.44 -1.36 -5.97
CA MET A 1 7.55 -2.72 -6.52
C MET A 1 8.11 -2.60 -7.92
N LEU A 2 9.18 -3.35 -8.18
CA LEU A 2 9.87 -3.38 -9.46
C LEU A 2 8.99 -4.07 -10.51
N SER A 3 8.83 -3.42 -11.65
CA SER A 3 8.22 -3.99 -12.86
C SER A 3 9.20 -4.92 -13.59
N LYS A 4 8.72 -5.71 -14.57
CA LYS A 4 9.58 -6.58 -15.37
C LYS A 4 10.70 -5.81 -16.09
N THR A 5 10.42 -4.58 -16.53
CA THR A 5 11.41 -3.70 -17.15
C THR A 5 12.42 -3.19 -16.12
N ASP A 6 11.97 -2.80 -14.92
CA ASP A 6 12.88 -2.37 -13.85
C ASP A 6 13.84 -3.48 -13.42
N CYS A 7 13.37 -4.72 -13.39
CA CYS A 7 14.22 -5.88 -13.10
C CYS A 7 15.31 -6.09 -14.16
N TRP A 8 14.97 -5.89 -15.43
CA TRP A 8 15.91 -5.99 -16.54
C TRP A 8 16.94 -4.85 -16.50
N ASP A 9 16.50 -3.63 -16.23
CA ASP A 9 17.39 -2.46 -16.09
C ASP A 9 18.34 -2.62 -14.91
N LEU A 10 17.88 -3.18 -13.80
CA LEU A 10 18.72 -3.50 -12.65
C LEU A 10 19.76 -4.58 -12.98
N MET A 11 19.35 -5.64 -13.70
CA MET A 11 20.25 -6.73 -14.08
C MET A 11 21.32 -6.27 -15.09
N THR A 12 20.97 -5.38 -16.02
CA THR A 12 21.92 -4.80 -16.97
C THR A 12 22.91 -3.83 -16.31
N ALA A 13 22.47 -3.10 -15.27
CA ALA A 13 23.33 -2.22 -14.49
C ALA A 13 24.40 -2.98 -13.68
N ILE A 14 24.11 -4.22 -13.29
CA ILE A 14 25.01 -5.07 -12.49
C ILE A 14 26.29 -5.49 -13.24
N LYS A 15 26.29 -5.43 -14.58
CA LYS A 15 27.44 -5.53 -15.51
C LYS A 15 28.45 -6.70 -15.36
N HIS A 16 28.45 -7.46 -14.28
CA HIS A 16 29.41 -8.52 -13.94
C HIS A 16 28.78 -9.91 -13.87
N LEU A 17 27.46 -10.02 -13.79
CA LEU A 17 26.77 -11.22 -14.24
C LEU A 17 26.82 -11.19 -15.76
N ASP A 18 27.60 -12.10 -16.35
CA ASP A 18 27.83 -12.21 -17.78
C ASP A 18 26.49 -12.14 -18.54
N HIS A 19 26.22 -10.98 -19.16
CA HIS A 19 25.02 -10.68 -19.95
C HIS A 19 24.86 -11.60 -21.16
N ARG A 20 25.82 -12.50 -21.37
CA ARG A 20 25.82 -13.57 -22.38
C ARG A 20 25.11 -14.84 -21.89
N VAL A 21 24.85 -14.97 -20.59
CA VAL A 21 24.25 -16.19 -19.99
C VAL A 21 22.93 -15.90 -19.28
N ALA A 22 22.75 -14.69 -18.73
CA ALA A 22 21.53 -14.33 -18.02
C ALA A 22 20.35 -14.08 -18.97
N ASP A 23 19.20 -14.71 -18.68
CA ASP A 23 17.97 -14.54 -19.44
C ASP A 23 16.98 -13.57 -18.75
N GLN A 24 15.83 -13.34 -19.38
CA GLN A 24 14.80 -12.47 -18.81
C GLN A 24 14.13 -13.09 -17.56
N ASN A 25 14.15 -14.42 -17.40
CA ASN A 25 13.62 -15.08 -16.22
C ASN A 25 14.54 -14.87 -15.02
N ASP A 26 15.86 -14.88 -15.22
CA ASP A 26 16.86 -14.57 -14.20
C ASP A 26 16.65 -13.15 -13.66
N ALA A 27 16.41 -12.18 -14.55
CA ALA A 27 16.08 -10.81 -14.15
C ALA A 27 14.81 -10.76 -13.28
N ILE A 28 13.78 -11.51 -13.67
CA ILE A 28 12.51 -11.57 -12.92
C ILE A 28 12.72 -12.23 -11.55
N LEU A 29 13.47 -13.33 -11.48
CA LEU A 29 13.80 -14.01 -10.22
C LEU A 29 14.60 -13.11 -9.29
N PHE A 30 15.62 -12.43 -9.81
CA PHE A 30 16.43 -11.46 -9.09
C PHE A 30 15.56 -10.33 -8.52
N GLY A 31 14.71 -9.75 -9.35
CA GLY A 31 13.77 -8.71 -8.92
C GLY A 31 12.68 -9.21 -7.96
N GLN A 32 12.28 -10.48 -8.03
CA GLN A 32 11.33 -11.08 -7.09
C GLN A 32 11.94 -11.18 -5.69
N ILE A 33 13.18 -11.63 -5.56
CA ILE A 33 13.89 -11.69 -4.27
C ILE A 33 13.98 -10.29 -3.65
N ILE A 34 14.36 -9.29 -4.46
CA ILE A 34 14.43 -7.89 -4.00
C ILE A 34 13.05 -7.34 -3.63
N ASN A 35 12.01 -7.65 -4.40
CA ASN A 35 10.64 -7.23 -4.12
C ASN A 35 10.10 -7.84 -2.81
N GLN A 36 10.42 -9.11 -2.53
CA GLN A 36 10.03 -9.77 -1.26
C GLN A 36 10.63 -9.08 -0.05
N ALA A 37 11.81 -8.49 -0.21
CA ALA A 37 12.56 -7.98 0.92
C ALA A 37 12.05 -6.65 1.47
N CYS A 38 11.24 -5.87 0.72
CA CYS A 38 10.50 -4.69 1.21
C CYS A 38 9.75 -3.85 0.14
N GLY A 39 9.50 -4.39 -1.06
CA GLY A 39 8.89 -3.65 -2.16
C GLY A 39 9.63 -2.35 -2.58
N PRO A 40 10.98 -2.35 -2.71
CA PRO A 40 11.76 -1.16 -3.01
C PRO A 40 11.40 -0.54 -4.38
N THR A 41 11.82 0.71 -4.58
CA THR A 41 11.79 1.39 -5.88
C THR A 41 13.06 1.10 -6.67
N LEU A 42 13.01 1.24 -8.00
CA LEU A 42 14.21 1.09 -8.85
C LEU A 42 15.34 2.04 -8.43
N SER A 43 15.02 3.28 -8.07
CA SER A 43 15.99 4.26 -7.58
C SER A 43 16.73 3.81 -6.31
N GLN A 44 16.02 3.14 -5.38
CA GLN A 44 16.63 2.60 -4.17
C GLN A 44 17.57 1.42 -4.49
N CYS A 45 17.19 0.59 -5.47
CA CYS A 45 18.01 -0.54 -5.90
C CYS A 45 19.28 -0.06 -6.61
N LEU A 46 19.19 0.96 -7.46
CA LEU A 46 20.34 1.56 -8.14
C LEU A 46 21.27 2.29 -7.16
N ALA A 47 20.72 2.98 -6.16
CA ALA A 47 21.53 3.59 -5.10
C ALA A 47 22.27 2.53 -4.28
N ALA A 48 21.58 1.45 -3.91
CA ALA A 48 22.19 0.32 -3.21
C ALA A 48 23.25 -0.39 -4.06
N LEU A 49 23.05 -0.51 -5.38
CA LEU A 49 24.02 -1.05 -6.31
C LEU A 49 25.27 -0.15 -6.41
N ALA A 50 25.09 1.16 -6.51
CA ALA A 50 26.19 2.12 -6.52
C ALA A 50 27.00 2.06 -5.23
N GLU A 51 26.32 1.95 -4.09
CA GLU A 51 26.99 1.78 -2.79
C GLU A 51 27.69 0.43 -2.69
N TRP A 52 27.06 -0.65 -3.16
CA TRP A 52 27.69 -1.96 -3.23
C TRP A 52 29.02 -1.83 -3.93
N HIS A 53 29.09 -1.28 -5.15
CA HIS A 53 30.36 -1.09 -5.87
C HIS A 53 31.48 -0.31 -5.14
N THR A 54 31.14 0.47 -4.10
CA THR A 54 32.14 1.21 -3.31
C THR A 54 32.69 0.43 -2.11
N ARG A 55 32.03 -0.66 -1.70
CA ARG A 55 32.51 -1.51 -0.59
C ARG A 55 33.66 -2.42 -1.07
N HIS A 56 34.39 -3.04 -0.14
CA HIS A 56 35.33 -4.11 -0.49
C HIS A 56 34.55 -5.44 -0.56
N HIS A 57 34.66 -6.21 -1.65
CA HIS A 57 34.05 -7.54 -1.77
C HIS A 57 35.03 -8.50 -2.43
N ASP A 58 35.06 -9.73 -1.92
CA ASP A 58 36.06 -10.72 -2.29
C ASP A 58 35.77 -11.38 -3.66
N PHE A 59 34.53 -11.34 -4.14
CA PHE A 59 34.08 -12.18 -5.27
C PHE A 59 33.62 -11.43 -6.52
N GLY A 60 33.58 -10.09 -6.54
CA GLY A 60 33.22 -9.29 -7.73
C GLY A 60 31.83 -9.56 -8.32
N MET A 61 31.04 -10.45 -7.70
CA MET A 61 29.71 -10.87 -8.09
C MET A 61 28.72 -10.41 -7.02
N ILE A 62 27.67 -9.72 -7.44
CA ILE A 62 26.62 -9.25 -6.56
C ILE A 62 25.48 -10.25 -6.48
N ALA A 63 25.08 -10.60 -5.26
CA ALA A 63 23.87 -11.36 -5.01
C ALA A 63 22.68 -10.40 -4.79
N PRO A 64 21.44 -10.79 -5.16
CA PRO A 64 20.27 -9.97 -4.86
C PRO A 64 20.09 -9.69 -3.36
N GLU A 65 20.55 -10.60 -2.50
CA GLU A 65 20.59 -10.45 -1.05
C GLU A 65 21.47 -9.27 -0.59
N ASP A 66 22.60 -9.01 -1.28
CA ASP A 66 23.49 -7.90 -0.93
C ASP A 66 22.80 -6.55 -1.14
N ILE A 67 22.07 -6.40 -2.25
CA ILE A 67 21.26 -5.22 -2.53
C ILE A 67 20.19 -5.06 -1.45
N VAL A 68 19.56 -6.16 -1.05
CA VAL A 68 18.55 -6.16 0.02
C VAL A 68 19.14 -5.72 1.35
N GLU A 69 20.32 -6.20 1.72
CA GLU A 69 21.00 -5.80 2.96
C GLU A 69 21.36 -4.32 2.97
N ILE A 70 21.88 -3.81 1.85
CA ILE A 70 22.18 -2.38 1.69
C ILE A 70 20.91 -1.54 1.79
N ILE A 71 19.84 -1.92 1.08
CA ILE A 71 18.54 -1.25 1.17
C ILE A 71 18.01 -1.28 2.60
N LYS A 72 18.17 -2.39 3.33
CA LYS A 72 17.75 -2.51 4.74
C LYS A 72 18.59 -1.63 5.66
N ALA A 73 19.90 -1.52 5.42
CA ALA A 73 20.81 -0.71 6.20
C ALA A 73 20.61 0.80 5.98
N HIS A 74 20.30 1.19 4.74
CA HIS A 74 20.01 2.57 4.35
C HIS A 74 18.54 2.95 4.53
N ARG A 75 17.70 1.96 4.81
CA ARG A 75 16.36 2.25 5.27
C ARG A 75 16.52 3.09 6.53
N PRO A 76 15.85 4.25 6.66
CA PRO A 76 15.77 4.91 7.93
C PRO A 76 15.26 3.88 8.93
N SER A 77 16.15 3.49 9.85
CA SER A 77 15.78 2.67 10.99
C SER A 77 14.56 3.33 11.60
N THR A 78 13.52 2.54 11.87
CA THR A 78 12.21 2.94 12.39
C THR A 78 11.19 3.37 11.32
N ARG A 79 10.52 2.37 10.73
CA ARG A 79 9.06 2.43 10.86
C ARG A 79 8.81 2.56 12.36
N LEU A 80 8.50 3.77 12.84
CA LEU A 80 8.14 3.96 14.22
C LEU A 80 7.04 2.94 14.53
N SER A 81 7.23 2.17 15.58
CA SER A 81 6.18 1.30 16.09
C SER A 81 4.94 2.14 16.35
N GLU A 82 3.77 1.52 16.30
CA GLU A 82 2.52 2.22 16.62
C GLU A 82 2.56 2.88 18.00
N ALA A 83 3.30 2.27 18.94
CA ALA A 83 3.54 2.79 20.28
C ALA A 83 4.46 4.01 20.30
N GLU A 84 5.47 4.09 19.43
CA GLU A 84 6.32 5.28 19.30
C GLU A 84 5.58 6.43 18.62
N ILE A 85 4.79 6.14 17.59
CA ILE A 85 3.91 7.14 16.97
C ILE A 85 2.91 7.67 18.00
N GLY A 86 2.33 6.79 18.82
CA GLY A 86 1.46 7.16 19.93
C GLY A 86 2.15 8.12 20.90
N ARG A 87 3.34 7.75 21.41
CA ARG A 87 4.12 8.58 22.32
C ARG A 87 4.53 9.94 21.74
N MET A 88 4.71 10.04 20.41
CA MET A 88 5.02 11.30 19.75
C MET A 88 3.80 12.23 19.62
N LEU A 89 2.60 11.67 19.45
CA LEU A 89 1.37 12.44 19.27
C LEU A 89 0.63 12.71 20.58
N GLU A 90 0.84 11.90 21.62
CA GLU A 90 0.26 12.03 22.95
C GLU A 90 0.43 13.42 23.60
N PRO A 91 1.59 14.09 23.54
CA PRO A 91 1.75 15.42 24.16
C PRO A 91 1.10 16.57 23.38
N LEU A 92 0.53 16.33 22.19
CA LEU A 92 0.11 17.39 21.26
C LEU A 92 -1.36 17.86 21.42
N ASP A 93 -2.04 17.42 22.49
CA ASP A 93 -3.45 17.76 22.83
C ASP A 93 -4.40 17.73 21.62
N LEU A 94 -4.22 16.73 20.76
CA LEU A 94 -5.01 16.56 19.54
C LEU A 94 -6.35 15.89 19.87
N THR A 95 -7.42 16.29 19.18
CA THR A 95 -8.68 15.55 19.25
C THR A 95 -8.49 14.13 18.69
N ALA A 96 -9.33 13.17 19.12
CA ALA A 96 -9.22 11.78 18.67
C ALA A 96 -9.21 11.62 17.13
N TYR A 97 -9.88 12.53 16.41
CA TYR A 97 -9.92 12.51 14.96
C TYR A 97 -8.67 13.13 14.31
N GLU A 98 -8.17 14.23 14.86
CA GLU A 98 -6.90 14.83 14.44
C GLU A 98 -5.74 13.87 14.70
N LEU A 99 -5.75 13.17 15.83
CA LEU A 99 -4.77 12.14 16.15
C LEU A 99 -4.80 10.98 15.15
N TRP A 100 -5.99 10.50 14.78
CA TRP A 100 -6.15 9.47 13.73
C TRP A 100 -5.62 9.96 12.37
N ALA A 101 -5.95 11.20 11.99
CA ALA A 101 -5.52 11.79 10.73
C ALA A 101 -4.00 12.01 10.69
N ALA A 102 -3.43 12.60 11.74
CA ALA A 102 -2.00 12.85 11.91
C ALA A 102 -1.21 11.54 11.85
N ARG A 103 -1.68 10.49 12.54
CA ARG A 103 -1.05 9.17 12.50
C ARG A 103 -0.99 8.60 11.07
N ARG A 104 -2.08 8.70 10.29
CA ARG A 104 -2.10 8.24 8.90
C ARG A 104 -1.16 9.03 7.99
N GLU A 105 -1.14 10.35 8.14
CA GLU A 105 -0.27 11.21 7.33
C GLU A 105 1.21 11.04 7.68
N LEU A 106 1.54 10.86 8.96
CA LEU A 106 2.90 10.59 9.42
C LEU A 106 3.45 9.29 8.80
N ILE A 107 2.68 8.20 8.89
CA ILE A 107 3.06 6.90 8.31
C ILE A 107 3.25 7.03 6.79
N ARG A 108 2.38 7.77 6.11
CA ARG A 108 2.49 8.00 4.67
C ARG A 108 3.75 8.80 4.33
N GLY A 109 4.01 9.88 5.05
CA GLY A 109 5.18 10.74 4.89
C GLY A 109 6.49 9.97 5.07
N MET A 110 6.58 9.18 6.13
CA MET A 110 7.74 8.34 6.40
C MET A 110 7.93 7.24 5.34
N ASN A 111 6.84 6.59 4.89
CA ASN A 111 6.92 5.62 3.79
C ASN A 111 7.34 6.26 2.46
N SER A 112 7.05 7.55 2.25
CA SER A 112 7.53 8.32 1.10
C SER A 112 8.97 8.82 1.22
N GLY A 113 9.67 8.49 2.32
CA GLY A 113 11.07 8.85 2.53
C GLY A 113 11.29 10.22 3.18
N LEU A 114 10.24 10.87 3.70
CA LEU A 114 10.42 12.09 4.48
C LEU A 114 11.10 11.77 5.81
N ALA A 115 12.05 12.62 6.21
CA ALA A 115 12.64 12.59 7.53
C ALA A 115 11.55 12.72 8.61
N ARG A 116 11.73 12.02 9.74
CA ARG A 116 10.75 11.90 10.84
C ARG A 116 10.15 13.25 11.23
N ASP A 117 10.98 14.26 11.49
CA ASP A 117 10.53 15.54 12.03
C ASP A 117 9.75 16.35 10.97
N MET A 118 10.14 16.26 9.69
CA MET A 118 9.38 16.85 8.58
C MET A 118 8.06 16.12 8.32
N ALA A 119 8.06 14.79 8.45
CA ALA A 119 6.85 13.99 8.32
C ALA A 119 5.85 14.31 9.44
N LEU A 120 6.33 14.58 10.67
CA LEU A 120 5.52 15.01 11.80
C LEU A 120 4.91 16.40 11.56
N ALA A 121 5.72 17.39 11.20
CA ALA A 121 5.22 18.74 10.92
C ALA A 121 4.12 18.73 9.86
N ARG A 122 4.36 18.04 8.74
CA ARG A 122 3.39 17.89 7.66
C ARG A 122 2.12 17.15 8.08
N ALA A 123 2.25 16.15 8.95
CA ALA A 123 1.12 15.39 9.45
C ALA A 123 0.22 16.24 10.37
N LEU A 124 0.81 17.10 11.19
CA LEU A 124 0.09 18.03 12.06
C LEU A 124 -0.64 19.09 11.24
N ASP A 125 0.03 19.73 10.27
CA ASP A 125 -0.58 20.70 9.37
C ASP A 125 -1.77 20.10 8.60
N ALA A 126 -1.62 18.85 8.14
CA ALA A 126 -2.66 18.17 7.38
C ALA A 126 -3.84 17.70 8.25
N ALA A 127 -3.62 17.46 9.54
CA ALA A 127 -4.62 17.00 10.48
C ALA A 127 -5.41 18.15 11.12
N HIS A 128 -4.77 19.31 11.31
CA HIS A 128 -5.35 20.45 12.00
C HIS A 128 -6.67 20.89 11.38
N GLY A 129 -7.72 21.00 12.20
CA GLY A 129 -9.03 21.48 11.76
C GLY A 129 -9.82 20.49 10.92
N ARG A 130 -9.34 19.24 10.73
CA ARG A 130 -10.19 18.20 10.14
C ARG A 130 -11.30 17.82 11.11
N GLN A 131 -12.53 17.84 10.62
CA GLN A 131 -13.70 17.35 11.35
C GLN A 131 -14.20 16.06 10.71
N LEU A 132 -14.78 15.18 11.53
CA LEU A 132 -15.45 13.99 10.98
C LEU A 132 -16.54 14.45 10.01
N PRO A 133 -16.57 13.90 8.77
CA PRO A 133 -17.71 14.12 7.91
C PRO A 133 -18.95 13.60 8.65
N SER A 134 -19.95 14.45 8.83
CA SER A 134 -21.22 14.06 9.44
C SER A 134 -21.74 12.85 8.66
N LYS A 135 -22.01 11.74 9.36
CA LYS A 135 -22.52 10.51 8.74
C LYS A 135 -23.71 10.90 7.84
N PRO A 136 -23.73 10.50 6.55
CA PRO A 136 -24.87 10.80 5.70
C PRO A 136 -26.11 10.25 6.38
N ALA A 137 -27.18 11.06 6.42
CA ALA A 137 -28.42 10.66 7.04
C ALA A 137 -28.82 9.29 6.48
N LYS A 138 -28.98 8.30 7.37
CA LYS A 138 -29.43 6.97 6.93
C LYS A 138 -30.70 7.20 6.08
N PRO A 139 -30.80 6.60 4.89
CA PRO A 139 -32.01 6.72 4.10
C PRO A 139 -33.18 6.30 4.99
N LYS A 140 -34.16 7.19 5.17
CA LYS A 140 -35.40 6.83 5.86
C LYS A 140 -35.92 5.59 5.14
N ARG A 141 -36.04 4.47 5.86
CA ARG A 141 -36.68 3.27 5.32
C ARG A 141 -38.04 3.71 4.79
N THR A 142 -38.17 3.80 3.47
CA THR A 142 -39.46 3.87 2.81
C THR A 142 -40.15 2.58 3.21
N HIS A 143 -41.21 2.71 3.99
CA HIS A 143 -42.08 1.60 4.34
C HIS A 143 -42.78 1.16 3.05
N THR A 144 -42.10 0.39 2.22
CA THR A 144 -42.74 -0.39 1.17
C THR A 144 -43.59 -1.42 1.90
N PRO A 145 -44.93 -1.38 1.78
CA PRO A 145 -45.76 -2.45 2.32
C PRO A 145 -45.36 -3.72 1.59
N HIS A 146 -44.72 -4.65 2.31
CA HIS A 146 -44.49 -5.98 1.82
C HIS A 146 -45.85 -6.58 1.44
N PHE A 147 -45.93 -7.08 0.20
CA PHE A 147 -47.07 -7.81 -0.35
C PHE A 147 -47.20 -9.14 0.42
N ALA A 148 -47.82 -9.08 1.59
CA ALA A 148 -48.28 -10.22 2.36
C ALA A 148 -49.81 -10.20 2.32
N GLY A 149 -50.38 -11.10 1.52
CA GLY A 149 -51.76 -11.56 1.68
C GLY A 149 -52.86 -10.55 1.35
N ARG A 150 -53.03 -10.22 0.06
CA ARG A 150 -54.35 -9.78 -0.43
C ARG A 150 -54.92 -10.81 -1.40
N LEU A 151 -55.39 -11.91 -0.83
CA LEU A 151 -56.48 -12.73 -1.40
C LEU A 151 -57.72 -11.83 -1.49
N GLY A 152 -57.80 -11.06 -2.57
CA GLY A 152 -58.90 -10.15 -2.85
C GLY A 152 -59.41 -10.41 -4.25
N LYS A 153 -60.41 -11.28 -4.35
CA LYS A 153 -61.39 -11.36 -5.45
C LYS A 153 -60.79 -11.40 -6.87
N GLY A 154 -60.01 -12.42 -7.17
CA GLY A 154 -59.86 -12.91 -8.54
C GLY A 154 -60.84 -14.05 -8.74
N ASP A 155 -61.81 -13.88 -9.64
CA ASP A 155 -62.81 -14.89 -9.99
C ASP A 155 -62.11 -16.14 -10.53
N ILE A 156 -62.26 -17.28 -9.84
CA ILE A 156 -61.62 -18.56 -10.20
C ILE A 156 -62.00 -19.01 -11.62
N ASN A 157 -63.11 -18.52 -12.15
CA ASN A 157 -63.54 -18.77 -13.53
C ASN A 157 -62.65 -18.10 -14.59
N GLN A 158 -61.75 -17.17 -14.22
CA GLN A 158 -60.74 -16.59 -15.13
C GLN A 158 -59.44 -17.41 -15.23
N ILE A 159 -59.22 -18.37 -14.32
CA ILE A 159 -57.97 -19.17 -14.29
C ILE A 159 -58.19 -20.55 -14.96
N LEU A 160 -59.41 -21.08 -14.90
CA LEU A 160 -59.80 -22.31 -15.57
C LEU A 160 -60.56 -21.95 -16.85
N GLY A 161 -59.83 -21.64 -17.91
CA GLY A 161 -60.39 -21.36 -19.23
C GLY A 161 -61.42 -22.43 -19.62
N LYS A 162 -62.70 -22.10 -19.47
CA LYS A 162 -63.79 -22.85 -20.07
C LYS A 162 -64.13 -22.16 -21.37
N GLU A 163 -63.79 -22.87 -22.44
CA GLU A 163 -64.16 -22.61 -23.82
C GLU A 163 -65.67 -22.31 -23.90
N GLN A 164 -66.02 -21.20 -24.53
CA GLN A 164 -67.36 -20.99 -25.05
C GLN A 164 -67.47 -21.82 -26.32
N GLU A 165 -68.19 -22.94 -26.23
CA GLU A 165 -69.14 -23.44 -27.24
C GLU A 165 -70.17 -24.36 -26.56
#